data_AF-A0A1A6FIG9-F1
#
_entry.id   AF-A0A1A6FIG9-F1
#
_cell.length_a   1.000
_cell.length_b   1.000
_cell.length_c   1.000
_cell.angle_alpha   90.00
_cell.angle_beta   90.00
_cell.angle_gamma   90.00
#
_symmetry.space_group_name_H-M   'P 1'
#
loop_
_entity.id
_entity.type
_entity.pdbx_description
1 polymer ?
#
loop_
_entity_poly.entity_id
_entity_poly.type
_entity_poly.pdbx_seq_one_letter_code
_entity_poly.pdbx_strand_id
1 'polypeptide(L)'
;MNRLVLAAAATLYIPPPAGPLAQEPLVAAVRVFYGPSDGFDAIDARLIAGAKTSIDMAAYVLTDRAVVAALGAAAMRGVRVRVYIDGEESGRARSAADAIAAAPNVQIRRKGRSRDLMHLKSYAVDGRVLRSGSANFSVSGAEYQDNDLILIESRAAVAQFSATFERLWARADNQKIGSR
;
A
#
# COMPACT_ATOMS: atom_id res chain seq x y z
N MET A 1 59.21 21.19 -17.96
CA MET A 1 58.92 20.68 -16.61
C MET A 1 57.42 20.79 -16.35
N ASN A 2 56.64 19.74 -16.64
CA ASN A 2 55.20 19.70 -16.34
C ASN A 2 54.99 19.04 -14.97
N ARG A 3 54.51 19.80 -14.00
CA ARG A 3 54.10 19.28 -12.68
C ARG A 3 52.74 18.60 -12.83
N LEU A 4 52.72 17.26 -12.78
CA LEU A 4 51.52 16.50 -12.51
C LEU A 4 51.03 16.83 -11.10
N VAL A 5 49.87 17.46 -10.99
CA VAL A 5 49.14 17.59 -9.73
C VAL A 5 48.34 16.31 -9.54
N LEU A 6 48.79 15.43 -8.63
CA LEU A 6 47.94 14.34 -8.14
C LEU A 6 46.82 14.97 -7.28
N ALA A 7 45.59 14.95 -7.81
CA ALA A 7 44.41 15.19 -6.98
C ALA A 7 44.17 13.93 -6.14
N ALA A 8 44.49 14.01 -4.84
CA ALA A 8 44.08 12.99 -3.89
C ALA A 8 42.55 13.08 -3.72
N ALA A 9 41.82 12.07 -4.20
CA ALA A 9 40.41 11.92 -3.89
C ALA A 9 40.29 11.59 -2.39
N ALA A 10 40.00 12.60 -1.58
CA ALA A 10 39.65 12.39 -0.19
C ALA A 10 38.24 11.79 -0.14
N THR A 11 38.16 10.48 0.11
CA THR A 11 36.88 9.81 0.39
C THR A 11 36.40 10.31 1.75
N LEU A 12 35.35 11.14 1.76
CA LEU A 12 34.68 11.57 2.99
C LEU A 12 34.09 10.33 3.68
N TYR A 13 34.56 10.04 4.90
CA TYR A 13 33.92 9.06 5.76
C TYR A 13 32.61 9.66 6.27
N ILE A 14 31.49 9.18 5.75
CA ILE A 14 30.16 9.50 6.25
C ILE A 14 29.80 8.40 7.26
N PRO A 15 29.67 8.70 8.56
CA PRO A 15 29.25 7.69 9.53
C PRO A 15 27.88 7.16 9.12
N PRO A 16 27.63 5.84 9.28
CA PRO A 16 26.35 5.26 8.90
C PRO A 16 25.22 5.94 9.68
N PRO A 17 24.05 6.13 9.06
CA PRO A 17 22.91 6.72 9.74
C PRO A 17 22.55 5.90 11.00
N ALA A 18 22.12 6.58 12.06
CA ALA A 18 21.65 5.96 13.30
C ALA A 18 20.12 5.97 13.40
N GLY A 19 19.55 5.13 14.27
CA GLY A 19 18.11 5.12 14.53
C GLY A 19 17.28 4.58 13.35
N PRO A 20 16.05 5.07 13.11
CA PRO A 20 15.18 4.58 12.03
C PRO A 20 15.79 4.66 10.62
N LEU A 21 16.80 5.51 10.43
CA LEU A 21 17.52 5.67 9.17
C LEU A 21 18.74 4.74 9.06
N ALA A 22 19.06 3.94 10.10
CA ALA A 22 20.20 3.03 10.11
C ALA A 22 20.05 1.82 9.18
N GLN A 23 18.88 1.64 8.56
CA GLN A 23 18.70 0.62 7.55
C GLN A 23 19.37 1.07 6.26
N GLU A 24 20.23 0.21 5.70
CA GLU A 24 20.85 0.42 4.40
C GLU A 24 19.79 0.79 3.34
N PRO A 25 20.09 1.71 2.41
CA PRO A 25 19.12 2.15 1.43
C PRO A 25 18.69 0.97 0.57
N LEU A 26 17.39 0.75 0.51
CA LEU A 26 16.81 -0.24 -0.38
C LEU A 26 16.82 0.31 -1.81
N VAL A 27 17.51 -0.38 -2.71
CA VAL A 27 17.50 -0.07 -4.14
C VAL A 27 16.35 -0.83 -4.79
N ALA A 28 15.44 -0.11 -5.45
CA ALA A 28 14.28 -0.67 -6.13
C ALA A 28 13.94 0.13 -7.38
N ALA A 29 13.27 -0.52 -8.35
CA ALA A 29 12.61 0.20 -9.41
C ALA A 29 11.37 0.89 -8.85
N VAL A 30 11.26 2.20 -9.08
CA VAL A 30 10.17 3.04 -8.59
C VAL A 30 9.52 3.76 -9.76
N ARG A 31 8.18 3.79 -9.78
CA ARG A 31 7.39 4.70 -10.62
C ARG A 31 6.52 5.56 -9.70
N VAL A 32 6.50 6.86 -9.97
CA VAL A 32 5.68 7.82 -9.22
C VAL A 32 4.69 8.44 -10.18
N PHE A 33 3.44 8.53 -9.74
CA PHE A 33 2.34 9.17 -10.45
C PHE A 33 1.79 10.27 -9.56
N TYR A 34 1.40 11.39 -10.17
CA TYR A 34 0.80 12.51 -9.48
C TYR A 34 -0.62 12.72 -10.00
N GLY A 35 -1.57 12.81 -9.08
CA GLY A 35 -2.97 13.07 -9.34
C GLY A 35 -3.40 14.39 -8.71
N PRO A 36 -4.48 15.03 -9.21
CA PRO A 36 -5.33 14.54 -10.29
C PRO A 36 -4.67 14.67 -11.68
N SER A 37 -4.77 13.64 -12.52
CA SER A 37 -4.31 13.64 -13.92
C SER A 37 -5.02 12.55 -14.72
N ASP A 38 -4.99 12.64 -16.05
CA ASP A 38 -5.67 11.70 -16.94
C ASP A 38 -5.23 10.24 -16.67
N GLY A 39 -6.20 9.42 -16.27
CA GLY A 39 -6.01 7.99 -16.00
C GLY A 39 -5.42 7.65 -14.63
N PHE A 40 -5.21 8.63 -13.74
CA PHE A 40 -4.73 8.39 -12.37
C PHE A 40 -5.70 7.51 -11.56
N ASP A 41 -6.99 7.76 -11.71
CA ASP A 41 -8.11 7.01 -11.12
C ASP A 41 -8.10 5.51 -11.49
N ALA A 42 -7.65 5.17 -12.70
CA ALA A 42 -7.64 3.81 -13.19
C ALA A 42 -6.43 2.97 -12.73
N ILE A 43 -5.39 3.60 -12.17
CA ILE A 43 -4.10 2.93 -11.87
C ILE A 43 -4.32 1.76 -10.89
N ASP A 44 -4.98 2.00 -9.76
CA ASP A 44 -5.13 0.99 -8.72
C ASP A 44 -5.99 -0.20 -9.17
N ALA A 45 -7.12 0.06 -9.83
CA ALA A 45 -7.98 -0.99 -10.35
C ALA A 45 -7.25 -1.87 -11.37
N ARG A 46 -6.42 -1.27 -12.25
CA ARG A 46 -5.59 -2.00 -13.23
C ARG A 46 -4.53 -2.87 -12.57
N LEU A 47 -3.84 -2.36 -11.55
CA LEU A 47 -2.82 -3.12 -10.82
C LEU A 47 -3.43 -4.32 -10.09
N ILE A 48 -4.56 -4.12 -9.42
CA ILE A 48 -5.31 -5.18 -8.73
C ILE A 48 -5.84 -6.22 -9.73
N ALA A 49 -6.32 -5.80 -10.89
CA ALA A 49 -6.75 -6.71 -11.95
C ALA A 49 -5.60 -7.60 -12.46
N GLY A 50 -4.35 -7.13 -12.39
CA GLY A 50 -3.16 -7.87 -12.77
C GLY A 50 -2.76 -9.00 -11.81
N ALA A 51 -3.20 -8.96 -10.55
CA ALA A 51 -2.79 -9.89 -9.50
C ALA A 51 -3.09 -11.35 -9.82
N LYS A 52 -2.16 -12.24 -9.44
CA LYS A 52 -2.20 -13.68 -9.73
C LYS A 52 -2.28 -14.58 -8.50
N THR A 53 -1.70 -14.18 -7.37
CA THR A 53 -1.57 -15.05 -6.19
C THR A 53 -2.12 -14.40 -4.92
N SER A 54 -1.78 -13.15 -4.64
CA SER A 54 -2.23 -12.51 -3.40
C SER A 54 -2.26 -10.99 -3.46
N ILE A 55 -3.17 -10.41 -2.69
CA ILE A 55 -3.25 -8.99 -2.40
C ILE A 55 -3.41 -8.81 -0.89
N ASP A 56 -2.52 -8.02 -0.29
CA ASP A 56 -2.66 -7.55 1.09
C ASP A 56 -2.74 -6.01 1.07
N MET A 57 -3.89 -5.45 1.47
CA MET A 57 -4.18 -4.01 1.39
C MET A 57 -4.45 -3.41 2.76
N ALA A 58 -3.70 -2.37 3.13
CA ALA A 58 -3.99 -1.50 4.26
C ALA A 58 -4.52 -0.15 3.75
N ALA A 59 -5.77 0.14 4.05
CA ALA A 59 -6.51 1.28 3.52
C ALA A 59 -7.12 2.13 4.63
N TYR A 60 -6.64 3.37 4.77
CA TYR A 60 -7.26 4.36 5.64
C TYR A 60 -8.69 4.65 5.18
N VAL A 61 -8.85 4.98 3.89
CA VAL A 61 -10.14 5.14 3.22
C VAL A 61 -10.22 4.15 2.07
N LEU A 62 -11.31 3.39 2.02
CA LEU A 62 -11.67 2.50 0.91
C LEU A 62 -13.14 2.71 0.53
N THR A 63 -13.38 3.57 -0.45
CA THR A 63 -14.72 3.91 -0.96
C THR A 63 -14.82 3.91 -2.48
N ASP A 64 -13.69 3.82 -3.18
CA ASP A 64 -13.65 3.68 -4.63
C ASP A 64 -14.22 2.33 -5.07
N ARG A 65 -15.32 2.40 -5.84
CA ARG A 65 -16.04 1.22 -6.31
C ARG A 65 -15.27 0.43 -7.36
N ALA A 66 -14.45 1.07 -8.20
CA ALA A 66 -13.62 0.39 -9.18
C ALA A 66 -12.52 -0.42 -8.48
N VAL A 67 -11.90 0.15 -7.44
CA VAL A 67 -10.92 -0.56 -6.61
C VAL A 67 -11.57 -1.75 -5.89
N VAL A 68 -12.71 -1.56 -5.24
CA VAL A 68 -13.43 -2.64 -4.55
C VAL A 68 -13.88 -3.74 -5.52
N ALA A 69 -14.43 -3.38 -6.67
CA ALA A 69 -14.84 -4.35 -7.69
C ALA A 69 -13.63 -5.15 -8.22
N ALA A 70 -12.48 -4.50 -8.43
CA ALA A 70 -11.27 -5.17 -8.86
C ALA A 70 -10.76 -6.17 -7.81
N LEU A 71 -10.84 -5.84 -6.52
CA LEU A 71 -10.49 -6.76 -5.42
C LEU A 71 -11.40 -7.98 -5.41
N GLY A 72 -12.72 -7.78 -5.49
CA GLY A 72 -13.68 -8.89 -5.56
C GLY A 72 -13.45 -9.77 -6.79
N ALA A 73 -13.22 -9.16 -7.95
CA ALA A 73 -12.92 -9.89 -9.19
C ALA A 73 -11.61 -10.68 -9.07
N ALA A 74 -10.57 -10.14 -8.43
CA ALA A 74 -9.33 -10.87 -8.17
C ALA A 74 -9.59 -12.09 -7.28
N ALA A 75 -10.36 -11.92 -6.21
CA ALA A 75 -10.69 -12.99 -5.28
C ALA A 75 -11.48 -14.14 -5.95
N MET A 76 -12.42 -13.79 -6.83
CA MET A 76 -13.17 -14.75 -7.66
C MET A 76 -12.27 -15.54 -8.63
N ARG A 77 -11.13 -14.98 -9.06
CA ARG A 77 -10.12 -15.70 -9.86
C ARG A 77 -9.24 -16.64 -9.02
N GLY A 78 -9.40 -16.68 -7.70
CA GLY A 78 -8.59 -17.48 -6.78
C GLY A 78 -7.44 -16.72 -6.11
N VAL A 79 -7.32 -15.41 -6.31
CA VAL A 79 -6.32 -14.59 -5.62
C VAL A 79 -6.69 -14.48 -4.14
N ARG A 80 -5.74 -14.70 -3.23
CA ARG A 80 -5.97 -14.46 -1.79
C ARG A 80 -6.00 -12.96 -1.53
N VAL A 81 -7.13 -12.41 -1.07
CA VAL A 81 -7.30 -10.98 -0.80
C VAL A 81 -7.51 -10.74 0.69
N ARG A 82 -6.62 -9.96 1.32
CA ARG A 82 -6.77 -9.46 2.69
C ARG A 82 -6.85 -7.95 2.70
N VAL A 83 -7.89 -7.40 3.31
CA VAL A 83 -8.10 -5.94 3.40
C VAL A 83 -8.17 -5.52 4.87
N TYR A 84 -7.25 -4.65 5.28
CA TYR A 84 -7.22 -4.02 6.58
C TYR A 84 -7.67 -2.56 6.46
N ILE A 85 -8.75 -2.20 7.15
CA ILE A 85 -9.35 -0.86 7.10
C ILE A 85 -9.30 -0.17 8.47
N ASP A 86 -9.22 1.16 8.46
CA ASP A 86 -9.26 1.94 9.69
C ASP A 86 -10.64 1.86 10.38
N GLY A 87 -10.65 2.11 11.70
CA GLY A 87 -11.82 1.97 12.56
C GLY A 87 -12.67 3.23 12.73
N GLU A 88 -12.13 4.42 12.42
CA GLU A 88 -12.81 5.71 12.69
C GLU A 88 -13.59 6.28 11.50
N GLU A 89 -13.54 5.64 10.33
CA GLU A 89 -14.24 6.16 9.16
C GLU A 89 -15.78 6.07 9.27
N SER A 90 -16.42 7.20 8.98
CA SER A 90 -17.87 7.35 8.82
C SER A 90 -18.47 6.29 7.89
N GLY A 91 -19.73 5.90 8.11
CA GLY A 91 -20.37 4.68 7.57
C GLY A 91 -20.34 4.42 6.04
N ARG A 92 -19.78 5.31 5.22
CA ARG A 92 -19.60 5.13 3.76
C ARG A 92 -18.47 4.15 3.38
N ALA A 93 -17.35 4.14 4.09
CA ALA A 93 -16.29 3.15 3.83
C ALA A 93 -16.66 1.74 4.33
N ARG A 94 -17.51 1.68 5.37
CA ARG A 94 -18.13 0.45 5.82
C ARG A 94 -18.87 -0.25 4.67
N SER A 95 -19.70 0.48 3.93
CA SER A 95 -20.51 -0.13 2.87
C SER A 95 -19.72 -0.62 1.66
N ALA A 96 -18.59 -0.01 1.34
CA ALA A 96 -17.82 -0.38 0.15
C ALA A 96 -17.08 -1.71 0.34
N ALA A 97 -16.33 -1.87 1.43
CA ALA A 97 -15.64 -3.14 1.72
C ALA A 97 -16.62 -4.30 2.00
N ASP A 98 -17.76 -4.01 2.64
CA ASP A 98 -18.83 -4.99 2.90
C ASP A 98 -19.35 -5.65 1.60
N ALA A 99 -19.30 -4.94 0.47
CA ALA A 99 -19.78 -5.42 -0.82
C ALA A 99 -19.05 -6.67 -1.35
N ILE A 100 -17.80 -6.88 -0.93
CA ILE A 100 -16.99 -8.05 -1.32
C ILE A 100 -16.72 -9.01 -0.15
N ALA A 101 -17.25 -8.72 1.04
CA ALA A 101 -16.92 -9.47 2.24
C ALA A 101 -17.42 -10.93 2.23
N ALA A 102 -18.38 -11.26 1.36
CA ALA A 102 -18.88 -12.62 1.15
C ALA A 102 -18.19 -13.35 -0.02
N ALA A 103 -17.31 -12.68 -0.77
CA ALA A 103 -16.62 -13.32 -1.89
C ALA A 103 -15.61 -14.37 -1.37
N PRO A 104 -15.47 -15.53 -2.04
CA PRO A 104 -14.45 -16.50 -1.70
C PRO A 104 -13.07 -15.86 -1.77
N ASN A 105 -12.15 -16.30 -0.92
CA ASN A 105 -10.76 -15.80 -0.82
C ASN A 105 -10.61 -14.35 -0.33
N VAL A 106 -11.69 -13.67 0.06
CA VAL A 106 -11.64 -12.36 0.70
C VAL A 106 -11.65 -12.52 2.21
N GLN A 107 -10.75 -11.82 2.90
CA GLN A 107 -10.81 -11.58 4.33
C GLN A 107 -10.69 -10.09 4.59
N ILE A 108 -11.56 -9.55 5.44
CA ILE A 108 -11.54 -8.13 5.79
C ILE A 108 -11.48 -7.99 7.30
N ARG A 109 -10.55 -7.16 7.77
CA ARG A 109 -10.43 -6.77 9.18
C ARG A 109 -10.49 -5.26 9.29
N ARG A 110 -11.24 -4.79 10.26
CA ARG A 110 -11.28 -3.38 10.66
C ARG A 110 -10.51 -3.21 11.96
N LYS A 111 -9.68 -2.18 12.02
CA LYS A 111 -8.98 -1.79 13.24
C LYS A 111 -9.99 -1.53 14.36
N GLY A 112 -9.68 -2.00 15.57
CA GLY A 112 -10.44 -1.64 16.76
C GLY A 112 -10.45 -0.12 17.00
N ARG A 113 -11.45 0.35 17.74
CA ARG A 113 -11.57 1.79 18.06
C ARG A 113 -10.41 2.21 18.95
N SER A 114 -9.63 3.19 18.50
CA SER A 114 -8.61 3.84 19.30
C SER A 114 -8.31 5.21 18.70
N ARG A 115 -7.69 6.08 19.48
CA ARG A 115 -7.27 7.43 19.04
C ARG A 115 -6.25 7.43 17.89
N ASP A 116 -5.54 6.32 17.70
CA ASP A 116 -4.51 6.22 16.66
C ASP A 116 -5.14 5.80 15.33
N LEU A 117 -4.80 6.49 14.25
CA LEU A 117 -5.29 6.13 12.91
C LEU A 117 -4.42 5.04 12.28
N MET A 118 -5.03 4.06 11.61
CA MET A 118 -4.34 3.29 10.57
C MET A 118 -4.34 4.11 9.28
N HIS A 119 -3.30 4.91 9.09
CA HIS A 119 -3.28 5.91 8.02
C HIS A 119 -2.59 5.45 6.72
N LEU A 120 -2.40 4.14 6.52
CA LEU A 120 -1.77 3.63 5.30
C LEU A 120 -2.72 3.72 4.10
N LYS A 121 -2.14 3.92 2.92
CA LYS A 121 -2.80 3.80 1.63
C LYS A 121 -1.94 2.90 0.75
N SER A 122 -1.79 1.66 1.19
CA SER A 122 -0.77 0.78 0.65
C SER A 122 -1.31 -0.62 0.42
N TYR A 123 -0.87 -1.27 -0.65
CA TYR A 123 -1.11 -2.69 -0.85
C TYR A 123 0.08 -3.35 -1.53
N ALA A 124 0.28 -4.63 -1.24
CA ALA A 124 1.23 -5.48 -1.94
C ALA A 124 0.48 -6.45 -2.87
N VAL A 125 1.02 -6.64 -4.08
CA VAL A 125 0.57 -7.62 -5.07
C VAL A 125 1.63 -8.69 -5.25
N ASP A 126 1.20 -9.95 -5.14
CA ASP A 126 1.95 -11.17 -5.47
C ASP A 126 3.35 -11.28 -4.81
N GLY A 127 3.57 -10.61 -3.68
CA GLY A 127 4.87 -10.58 -3.01
C GLY A 127 5.95 -9.79 -3.78
N ARG A 128 5.58 -9.00 -4.79
CA ARG A 128 6.51 -8.41 -5.76
C ARG A 128 6.41 -6.89 -5.89
N VAL A 129 5.20 -6.35 -5.89
CA VAL A 129 4.94 -4.93 -6.10
C VAL A 129 4.28 -4.37 -4.85
N LEU A 130 4.80 -3.25 -4.35
CA LEU A 130 4.18 -2.44 -3.31
C LEU A 130 3.66 -1.14 -3.94
N ARG A 131 2.36 -0.89 -3.80
CA ARG A 131 1.78 0.43 -4.02
C ARG A 131 1.73 1.16 -2.69
N SER A 132 2.17 2.41 -2.67
CA SER A 132 2.05 3.34 -1.54
C SER A 132 1.78 4.76 -2.05
N GLY A 133 1.88 5.76 -1.16
CA GLY A 133 1.66 7.16 -1.47
C GLY A 133 0.58 7.82 -0.60
N SER A 134 0.25 9.07 -0.91
CA SER A 134 -0.74 9.86 -0.18
C SER A 134 -2.18 9.57 -0.64
N ALA A 135 -2.36 9.13 -1.89
CA ALA A 135 -3.68 8.88 -2.48
C ALA A 135 -4.47 7.80 -1.72
N ASN A 136 -5.59 8.20 -1.12
CA ASN A 136 -6.60 7.28 -0.59
C ASN A 136 -7.32 6.52 -1.72
N PHE A 137 -7.91 5.35 -1.41
CA PHE A 137 -8.73 4.59 -2.35
C PHE A 137 -10.16 5.14 -2.39
N SER A 138 -10.29 6.38 -2.84
CA SER A 138 -11.54 7.13 -2.94
C SER A 138 -11.54 8.04 -4.16
N VAL A 139 -12.73 8.37 -4.67
CA VAL A 139 -12.89 9.34 -5.76
C VAL A 139 -12.21 10.67 -5.44
N SER A 140 -12.36 11.16 -4.20
CA SER A 140 -11.70 12.40 -3.78
C SER A 140 -10.18 12.30 -3.81
N GLY A 141 -9.61 11.16 -3.40
CA GLY A 141 -8.16 10.92 -3.47
C GLY A 141 -7.63 10.87 -4.90
N ALA A 142 -8.45 10.41 -5.86
CA ALA A 142 -8.07 10.28 -7.26
C ALA A 142 -8.31 11.55 -8.09
N GLU A 143 -9.43 12.25 -7.87
CA GLU A 143 -9.91 13.33 -8.75
C GLU A 143 -9.82 14.73 -8.15
N TYR A 144 -9.80 14.87 -6.82
CA TYR A 144 -9.99 16.18 -6.16
C TYR A 144 -8.90 16.56 -5.15
N GLN A 145 -7.84 15.76 -5.04
CA GLN A 145 -6.75 15.99 -4.08
C GLN A 145 -5.40 15.79 -4.76
N ASP A 146 -4.51 16.76 -4.56
CA ASP A 146 -3.11 16.63 -4.97
C ASP A 146 -2.47 15.48 -4.21
N ASN A 147 -2.17 14.39 -4.91
CA ASN A 147 -1.65 13.18 -4.31
C ASN A 147 -0.55 12.54 -5.15
N ASP A 148 0.30 11.78 -4.48
CA ASP A 148 1.16 10.82 -5.11
C ASP A 148 0.62 9.38 -4.99
N LEU A 149 0.99 8.59 -5.99
CA LEU A 149 0.92 7.13 -5.98
C LEU A 149 2.28 6.60 -6.39
N ILE A 150 2.88 5.79 -5.52
CA ILE A 150 4.23 5.27 -5.68
C ILE A 150 4.16 3.75 -5.86
N LEU A 151 4.67 3.27 -6.99
CA LEU A 151 4.85 1.84 -7.26
C LEU A 151 6.30 1.46 -7.06
N ILE A 152 6.52 0.49 -6.18
CA ILE A 152 7.84 -0.02 -5.81
C ILE A 152 7.91 -1.49 -6.17
N GLU A 153 8.74 -1.84 -7.14
CA GLU A 153 8.99 -3.22 -7.54
C GLU A 153 10.18 -3.77 -6.74
N SER A 154 9.89 -4.31 -5.56
CA SER A 154 10.92 -4.88 -4.68
C SER A 154 10.34 -5.88 -3.69
N ARG A 155 10.89 -7.10 -3.70
CA ARG A 155 10.57 -8.13 -2.70
C ARG A 155 10.92 -7.68 -1.29
N ALA A 156 12.00 -6.94 -1.11
CA ALA A 156 12.42 -6.47 0.20
C ALA A 156 11.48 -5.38 0.73
N ALA A 157 11.03 -4.44 -0.11
CA ALA A 157 10.04 -3.43 0.28
C ALA A 157 8.69 -4.09 0.62
N VAL A 158 8.26 -5.07 -0.21
CA VAL A 158 7.07 -5.87 0.06
C VAL A 158 7.20 -6.66 1.36
N ALA A 159 8.38 -7.22 1.68
CA ALA A 159 8.60 -7.92 2.94
C ALA A 159 8.47 -6.99 4.15
N GLN A 160 9.00 -5.77 4.09
CA GLN A 160 8.85 -4.76 5.14
C GLN A 160 7.38 -4.34 5.33
N PHE A 161 6.67 -4.11 4.23
CA PHE A 161 5.22 -3.86 4.27
C PHE A 161 4.47 -5.05 4.86
N SER A 162 4.77 -6.28 4.40
CA SER A 162 4.11 -7.51 4.85
C SER A 162 4.30 -7.72 6.35
N ALA A 163 5.51 -7.52 6.87
CA ALA A 163 5.77 -7.60 8.31
C ALA A 163 4.94 -6.58 9.10
N THR A 164 4.76 -5.38 8.56
CA THR A 164 3.90 -4.35 9.16
C THR A 164 2.42 -4.73 9.07
N PHE A 165 1.99 -5.20 7.90
CA PHE A 165 0.64 -5.67 7.66
C PHE A 165 0.27 -6.78 8.63
N GLU A 166 1.12 -7.79 8.83
CA GLU A 166 0.85 -8.87 9.80
C GLU A 166 0.71 -8.35 11.23
N ARG A 167 1.53 -7.38 11.66
CA ARG A 167 1.38 -6.76 12.99
C ARG A 167 0.03 -6.05 13.12
N LEU A 168 -0.40 -5.32 12.10
CA LEU A 168 -1.71 -4.66 12.08
C LEU A 168 -2.84 -5.70 12.08
N TRP A 169 -2.71 -6.71 11.23
CA TRP A 169 -3.69 -7.77 11.03
C TRP A 169 -3.90 -8.61 12.29
N ALA A 170 -2.83 -8.87 13.05
CA ALA A 170 -2.85 -9.70 14.26
C ALA A 170 -3.35 -8.98 15.53
N ARG A 171 -3.66 -7.68 15.48
CA ARG A 171 -4.21 -6.96 16.65
C ARG A 171 -5.48 -7.65 17.17
N ALA A 172 -5.53 -7.85 18.48
CA ALA A 172 -6.56 -8.66 19.14
C ALA A 172 -7.96 -8.03 19.08
N ASP A 173 -8.03 -6.71 18.99
CA ASP A 173 -9.26 -5.91 18.95
C ASP A 173 -9.80 -5.68 17.53
N ASN A 174 -9.16 -6.28 16.51
CA ASN A 174 -9.63 -6.19 15.14
C ASN A 174 -11.01 -6.83 14.96
N GLN A 175 -11.91 -6.10 14.32
CA GLN A 175 -13.24 -6.59 13.96
C GLN A 175 -13.17 -7.30 12.60
N LYS A 176 -13.64 -8.54 12.54
CA LYS A 176 -13.81 -9.24 11.26
C LYS A 176 -15.07 -8.73 10.56
N ILE A 177 -14.96 -8.49 9.26
CA ILE A 177 -16.07 -8.04 8.41
C ILE A 177 -16.37 -9.16 7.41
N GLY A 178 -17.65 -9.48 7.22
CA GLY A 178 -18.09 -10.63 6.44
C GLY A 178 -18.42 -11.86 7.28
N SER A 179 -18.88 -12.92 6.61
CA SER A 179 -19.36 -14.14 7.24
C SER A 179 -18.27 -14.82 8.06
N ARG A 180 -18.69 -15.28 9.24
CA ARG A 180 -17.94 -16.09 10.21
C ARG A 180 -17.30 -17.32 9.58
#